data_AF-A0A7W0YBL4-F1
#
_entry.id   AF-A0A7W0YBL4-F1
#
_cell.length_a   1.000
_cell.length_b   1.000
_cell.length_c   1.000
_cell.angle_alpha   90.00
_cell.angle_beta   90.00
_cell.angle_gamma   90.00
#
_symmetry.space_group_name_H-M   'P 1'
#
loop_
_entity.id
_entity.type
_entity.pdbx_description
1 polymer ?
#
loop_
_entity_poly.entity_id
_entity_poly.type
_entity_poly.pdbx_seq_one_letter_code
_entity_poly.pdbx_strand_id
1 'polypeptide(L)'
;MSRVAGFVFVFCLTICSALGQTAVKLPEQEQKEKQKKAVAKEQEQIAQQANAEIRGNAAFDDKTLRSQLKEQLTFIAQNGLTAARGDDAAFFLELYYKKRGYAKVEVRYTIVS
;
A
#
# COMPACT_ATOMS: atom_id res chain seq x y z
N MET A 1 22.04 -2.12 -64.85
CA MET A 1 21.67 -1.51 -63.55
C MET A 1 20.94 -2.57 -62.74
N SER A 2 21.69 -3.42 -62.02
CA SER A 2 21.14 -4.55 -61.25
C SER A 2 21.03 -4.17 -59.78
N ARG A 3 19.80 -4.22 -59.24
CA ARG A 3 19.54 -4.05 -57.81
C ARG A 3 19.66 -5.43 -57.16
N VAL A 4 20.81 -5.73 -56.58
CA VAL A 4 20.98 -6.88 -55.67
C VAL A 4 20.74 -6.35 -54.26
N ALA A 5 19.56 -6.62 -53.71
CA ALA A 5 19.22 -6.36 -52.32
C ALA A 5 18.80 -7.69 -51.69
N GLY A 6 19.60 -8.16 -50.74
CA GLY A 6 19.35 -9.43 -50.05
C GLY A 6 20.57 -9.87 -49.26
N PHE A 7 21.12 -8.99 -48.42
CA PHE A 7 22.16 -9.36 -47.48
C PHE A 7 21.49 -10.09 -46.31
N VAL A 8 21.55 -11.42 -46.34
CA VAL A 8 21.23 -12.28 -45.21
C VAL A 8 22.31 -12.04 -44.15
N PHE A 9 21.99 -11.31 -43.09
CA PHE A 9 22.85 -11.21 -41.91
C PHE A 9 22.20 -12.00 -40.76
N VAL A 10 22.51 -13.30 -40.76
CA VAL A 10 22.33 -14.16 -39.59
C VAL A 10 23.36 -13.73 -38.55
N PHE A 11 22.93 -13.01 -37.52
CA PHE A 11 23.73 -12.82 -36.31
C PHE A 11 23.24 -13.79 -35.24
N CYS A 12 23.83 -14.98 -35.29
CA CYS A 12 23.77 -15.98 -34.23
C CYS A 12 24.76 -15.59 -33.11
N LEU A 13 24.39 -15.91 -31.87
CA LEU A 13 25.18 -15.87 -30.63
C LEU A 13 25.52 -14.50 -30.05
N THR A 14 24.82 -14.11 -28.99
CA THR A 14 25.35 -14.39 -27.64
C THR A 14 24.27 -14.25 -26.57
N ILE A 15 24.05 -15.37 -25.90
CA ILE A 15 23.36 -15.48 -24.62
C ILE A 15 24.15 -14.65 -23.61
N CYS A 16 23.53 -13.62 -23.05
CA CYS A 16 23.87 -13.20 -21.70
C CYS A 16 22.59 -13.24 -20.89
N SER A 17 22.25 -14.46 -20.47
CA SER A 17 21.45 -14.69 -19.28
C SER A 17 22.12 -13.89 -18.16
N ALA A 18 21.58 -12.73 -17.82
CA ALA A 18 21.72 -12.23 -16.47
C ALA A 18 20.92 -13.19 -15.58
N LEU A 19 21.53 -14.35 -15.33
CA LEU A 19 21.21 -15.22 -14.22
C LEU A 19 21.07 -14.29 -13.02
N GLY A 20 19.87 -14.33 -12.44
CA GLY A 20 19.48 -13.44 -11.38
C GLY A 20 20.63 -13.27 -10.41
N GLN A 21 20.98 -12.02 -10.15
CA GLN A 21 21.69 -11.67 -8.93
C GLN A 21 20.81 -12.20 -7.81
N THR A 22 21.07 -13.41 -7.34
CA THR A 22 20.59 -13.89 -6.06
C THR A 22 21.33 -13.05 -5.05
N ALA A 23 20.83 -11.83 -4.83
CA ALA A 23 21.31 -10.91 -3.84
C ALA A 23 21.25 -11.67 -2.51
N VAL A 24 22.42 -12.09 -2.03
CA VAL A 24 22.57 -12.66 -0.69
C VAL A 24 22.09 -11.57 0.25
N LYS A 25 20.87 -11.70 0.77
CA LYS A 25 20.30 -10.74 1.71
C LYS A 25 21.23 -10.70 2.91
N LEU A 26 21.84 -9.54 3.15
CA LEU A 26 22.74 -9.35 4.27
C LEU A 26 21.94 -9.61 5.58
N PRO A 27 22.50 -10.30 6.59
CA PRO A 27 21.78 -10.62 7.83
C PRO A 27 21.09 -9.40 8.48
N GLU A 28 21.69 -8.20 8.35
CA GLU A 28 21.11 -6.94 8.81
C GLU A 28 19.82 -6.55 8.06
N GLN A 29 19.77 -6.77 6.74
CA GLN A 29 18.56 -6.52 5.94
C GLN A 29 17.43 -7.46 6.34
N GLU A 30 17.73 -8.73 6.58
CA GLU A 30 16.73 -9.70 7.04
C GLU A 30 16.15 -9.29 8.41
N GLN A 31 17.00 -8.85 9.34
CA GLN A 31 16.57 -8.36 10.64
C GLN A 31 15.70 -7.10 10.54
N LYS A 32 16.10 -6.12 9.72
CA LYS A 32 15.29 -4.91 9.47
C LYS A 32 13.92 -5.24 8.90
N GLU A 33 13.85 -6.17 7.95
CA GLU A 33 12.57 -6.62 7.37
C GLU A 33 11.69 -7.34 8.40
N LYS A 34 12.28 -8.17 9.29
CA LYS A 34 11.54 -8.79 10.39
C LYS A 34 10.97 -7.76 11.36
N GLN A 35 11.76 -6.75 11.72
CA GLN A 35 11.32 -5.66 12.61
C GLN A 35 10.18 -4.86 11.98
N LYS A 36 10.32 -4.43 10.72
CA LYS A 36 9.25 -3.71 10.00
C LYS A 36 7.95 -4.51 9.94
N LYS A 37 8.03 -5.83 9.70
CA LYS A 37 6.87 -6.70 9.68
C LYS A 37 6.21 -6.83 11.05
N ALA A 38 7.00 -6.91 12.12
CA ALA A 38 6.48 -6.95 13.49
C ALA A 38 5.73 -5.65 13.82
N VAL A 39 6.35 -4.49 13.54
CA VAL A 39 5.72 -3.17 13.73
C VAL A 39 4.43 -3.05 12.91
N ALA A 40 4.46 -3.43 11.63
CA ALA A 40 3.27 -3.38 10.78
C ALA A 40 2.13 -4.28 11.29
N LYS A 41 2.46 -5.44 11.87
CA LYS A 41 1.48 -6.36 12.47
C LYS A 41 0.88 -5.78 13.74
N GLU A 42 1.69 -5.15 14.57
CA GLU A 42 1.23 -4.47 15.79
C GLU A 42 0.31 -3.29 15.45
N GLN A 43 0.72 -2.44 14.50
CA GLN A 43 -0.11 -1.34 13.99
C GLN A 43 -1.43 -1.85 13.42
N GLU A 44 -1.41 -2.96 12.68
CA GLU A 44 -2.63 -3.60 12.18
C GLU A 44 -3.55 -3.98 13.34
N GLN A 45 -3.03 -4.65 14.38
CA GLN A 45 -3.83 -5.04 15.55
C GLN A 45 -4.43 -3.83 16.28
N ILE A 46 -3.64 -2.78 16.49
CA ILE A 46 -4.11 -1.55 17.14
C ILE A 46 -5.21 -0.89 16.30
N ALA A 47 -5.02 -0.77 14.98
CA ALA A 47 -6.01 -0.19 14.09
C ALA A 47 -7.34 -0.97 14.07
N GLN A 48 -7.27 -2.30 14.11
CA GLN A 48 -8.46 -3.14 14.20
C GLN A 48 -9.24 -2.92 15.50
N GLN A 49 -8.56 -2.57 16.59
CA GLN A 49 -9.15 -2.33 17.91
C GLN A 49 -9.41 -0.85 18.22
N ALA A 50 -9.05 0.07 17.32
CA ALA A 50 -9.22 1.49 17.53
C ALA A 50 -10.70 1.86 17.75
N ASN A 51 -10.95 2.78 18.69
CA ASN A 51 -12.28 3.32 18.96
C ASN A 51 -12.71 4.27 17.83
N ALA A 52 -13.15 3.68 16.73
CA ALA A 52 -13.68 4.34 15.55
C ALA A 52 -14.80 3.48 15.00
N GLU A 53 -15.85 4.08 14.45
CA GLU A 53 -16.94 3.36 13.80
C GLU A 53 -17.01 3.78 12.33
N ILE A 54 -16.96 2.81 11.42
CA ILE A 54 -17.12 3.07 9.98
C ILE A 54 -18.55 2.72 9.60
N ARG A 55 -19.24 3.68 8.97
CA ARG A 55 -20.63 3.53 8.51
C ARG A 55 -20.73 3.83 7.01
N GLY A 56 -21.71 3.21 6.34
CA GLY A 56 -21.97 3.41 4.91
C GLY A 56 -21.02 2.67 3.96
N ASN A 57 -20.17 1.79 4.49
CA ASN A 57 -19.18 1.01 3.75
C ASN A 57 -19.76 -0.25 3.10
N ALA A 58 -20.65 -0.10 2.12
CA ALA A 58 -21.24 -1.27 1.43
C ALA A 58 -20.24 -2.03 0.52
N ALA A 59 -19.23 -1.34 0.01
CA ALA A 59 -18.28 -1.90 -0.95
C ALA A 59 -17.11 -2.67 -0.33
N PHE A 60 -16.77 -2.38 0.92
CA PHE A 60 -15.64 -2.99 1.63
C PHE A 60 -16.01 -3.24 3.08
N ASP A 61 -15.61 -4.40 3.61
CA ASP A 61 -15.79 -4.69 5.03
C ASP A 61 -14.96 -3.76 5.93
N ASP A 62 -15.41 -3.63 7.18
CA ASP A 62 -14.79 -2.75 8.18
C ASP A 62 -13.31 -3.10 8.41
N LYS A 63 -13.00 -4.40 8.46
CA LYS A 63 -11.64 -4.89 8.67
C LYS A 63 -10.68 -4.38 7.58
N THR A 64 -11.09 -4.47 6.31
CA THR A 64 -10.32 -4.03 5.15
C THR A 64 -10.07 -2.52 5.21
N LEU A 65 -11.08 -1.75 5.61
CA LEU A 65 -10.95 -0.29 5.71
C LEU A 65 -10.03 0.10 6.88
N ARG A 66 -10.14 -0.58 8.03
CA ARG A 66 -9.22 -0.38 9.16
C ARG A 66 -7.77 -0.74 8.81
N SER A 67 -7.54 -1.81 8.06
CA SER A 67 -6.20 -2.16 7.56
C SER A 67 -5.60 -1.06 6.69
N GLN A 68 -6.45 -0.39 5.91
CA GLN A 68 -6.01 0.70 5.02
C GLN A 68 -5.76 2.00 5.76
N LEU A 69 -6.49 2.22 6.85
CA LEU A 69 -6.29 3.34 7.76
C LEU A 69 -5.35 3.01 8.92
N LYS A 70 -4.56 1.94 8.84
CA LYS A 70 -3.81 1.45 10.00
C LYS A 70 -2.85 2.47 10.59
N GLU A 71 -2.24 3.30 9.75
CA GLU A 71 -1.32 4.34 10.18
C GLU A 71 -2.08 5.43 10.94
N GLN A 72 -3.18 5.91 10.37
CA GLN A 72 -4.02 6.97 10.93
C GLN A 72 -4.68 6.50 12.25
N LEU A 73 -5.28 5.31 12.25
CA LEU A 73 -5.96 4.75 13.42
C LEU A 73 -4.98 4.40 14.54
N THR A 74 -3.80 3.86 14.23
CA THR A 74 -2.77 3.62 15.26
C THR A 74 -2.28 4.93 15.85
N PHE A 75 -2.04 5.94 15.01
CA PHE A 75 -1.58 7.24 15.47
C PHE A 75 -2.63 7.92 16.36
N ILE A 76 -3.91 7.85 15.99
CA ILE A 76 -5.03 8.34 16.82
C ILE A 76 -5.09 7.56 18.14
N ALA A 77 -4.98 6.24 18.12
CA ALA A 77 -5.02 5.42 19.32
C ALA A 77 -3.88 5.74 20.29
N GLN A 78 -2.69 6.06 19.77
CA GLN A 78 -1.50 6.35 20.59
C GLN A 78 -1.41 7.81 21.05
N ASN A 79 -1.91 8.76 20.25
CA ASN A 79 -1.67 10.20 20.47
C ASN A 79 -2.96 10.99 20.76
N GLY A 80 -4.12 10.33 20.72
CA GLY A 80 -5.44 10.94 20.89
C GLY A 80 -6.09 11.39 19.58
N LEU A 81 -7.40 11.61 19.62
CA LEU A 81 -8.17 12.12 18.50
C LEU A 81 -8.17 13.66 18.48
N THR A 82 -7.89 14.24 17.32
CA THR A 82 -8.03 15.69 17.05
C THR A 82 -8.73 15.87 15.70
N ALA A 83 -9.28 17.06 15.45
CA ALA A 83 -9.91 17.38 14.16
C ALA A 83 -8.95 17.10 12.98
N ALA A 84 -7.71 17.60 13.03
CA ALA A 84 -6.72 17.38 11.97
C ALA A 84 -6.45 15.88 11.71
N ARG A 85 -6.40 15.04 12.76
CA ARG A 85 -6.22 13.59 12.60
C ARG A 85 -7.47 12.90 12.02
N GLY A 86 -8.66 13.43 12.33
CA GLY A 86 -9.91 13.02 11.71
C GLY A 86 -9.97 13.38 10.23
N ASP A 87 -9.54 14.60 9.88
CA ASP A 87 -9.41 15.06 8.49
C ASP A 87 -8.47 14.15 7.70
N ASP A 88 -7.31 13.80 8.27
CA ASP A 88 -6.36 12.87 7.65
C ASP A 88 -7.01 11.50 7.41
N ALA A 89 -7.65 10.91 8.42
CA ALA A 89 -8.30 9.61 8.30
C ALA A 89 -9.39 9.60 7.22
N ALA A 90 -10.23 10.65 7.18
CA ALA A 90 -11.27 10.81 6.19
C ALA A 90 -10.70 10.96 4.78
N PHE A 91 -9.68 11.80 4.61
CA PHE A 91 -9.00 12.03 3.33
C PHE A 91 -8.39 10.73 2.76
N PHE A 92 -7.65 9.98 3.57
CA PHE A 92 -7.03 8.73 3.13
C PHE A 92 -8.07 7.66 2.76
N LEU A 93 -9.17 7.58 3.51
CA LEU A 93 -10.26 6.67 3.18
C LEU A 93 -10.92 7.06 1.85
N GLU A 94 -11.20 8.34 1.65
CA GLU A 94 -11.79 8.83 0.41
C GLU A 94 -10.88 8.54 -0.79
N LEU A 95 -9.58 8.82 -0.67
CA LEU A 95 -8.59 8.52 -1.70
C LEU A 95 -8.53 7.02 -2.01
N TYR A 96 -8.64 6.17 -1.00
CA TYR A 96 -8.65 4.72 -1.15
C TYR A 96 -9.84 4.24 -2.02
N TYR A 97 -11.03 4.79 -1.79
CA TYR A 97 -12.22 4.51 -2.59
C TYR A 97 -12.10 5.07 -4.01
N LYS A 98 -11.64 6.33 -4.17
CA LYS A 98 -11.47 6.96 -5.49
C LYS A 98 -10.53 6.17 -6.39
N LYS A 99 -9.41 5.66 -5.84
CA LYS A 99 -8.46 4.78 -6.55
C LYS A 99 -9.09 3.48 -7.06
N ARG A 100 -10.26 3.08 -6.54
CA ARG A 100 -11.00 1.86 -6.93
C ARG A 100 -12.22 2.16 -7.79
N GLY A 101 -12.33 3.37 -8.33
CA GLY A 101 -13.38 3.76 -9.27
C GLY A 101 -14.60 4.42 -8.63
N TYR A 102 -14.63 4.58 -7.30
CA TYR A 102 -15.70 5.28 -6.60
C TYR A 102 -15.46 6.80 -6.65
N ALA A 103 -15.51 7.40 -7.85
CA ALA A 103 -15.10 8.79 -8.07
C ALA A 103 -15.93 9.85 -7.30
N LYS A 104 -17.19 9.53 -7.01
CA LYS A 104 -18.14 10.43 -6.32
C LYS A 104 -18.25 10.15 -4.81
N VAL A 105 -17.38 9.30 -4.26
CA VAL A 105 -17.38 9.03 -2.82
C VAL A 105 -16.99 10.30 -2.05
N GLU A 106 -17.65 10.49 -0.92
CA GLU A 106 -17.32 11.53 0.06
C GLU A 106 -17.23 10.86 1.43
N VAL A 107 -16.16 11.14 2.17
CA VAL A 107 -15.98 10.62 3.52
C VAL A 107 -16.07 11.78 4.52
N ARG A 108 -17.03 11.69 5.44
CA ARG A 108 -17.19 12.63 6.56
C ARG A 108 -16.97 11.91 7.88
N TYR A 109 -16.54 12.65 8.89
CA TYR A 109 -16.38 12.14 10.25
C TYR A 109 -17.08 13.04 11.26
N THR A 110 -17.29 12.51 12.45
CA THR A 110 -17.77 13.26 13.60
C THR A 110 -17.04 12.75 14.84
N ILE A 111 -16.58 13.66 15.68
CA ILE A 111 -15.96 13.33 16.96
C ILE A 111 -17.09 13.27 17.98
N VAL A 112 -17.28 12.10 18.58
CA VAL A 112 -18.28 11.88 19.64
C VAL A 112 -17.52 11.81 20.96
N SER A 113 -17.91 12.65 21.92
CA SER A 113 -17.38 12.73 23.28
C SER A 113 -18.24 11.93 24.24
#